data_AF-A0A7W5DKR5-F1
#
_entry.id   AF-A0A7W5DKR5-F1
#
_cell.length_a   1.000
_cell.length_b   1.000
_cell.length_c   1.000
_cell.angle_alpha   90.00
_cell.angle_beta   90.00
_cell.angle_gamma   90.00
#
_symmetry.space_group_name_H-M   'P 1'
#
loop_
_entity.id
_entity.type
_entity.pdbx_description
1 polymer ?
#
loop_
_entity_poly.entity_id
_entity_poly.type
_entity_poly.pdbx_seq_one_letter_code
_entity_poly.pdbx_strand_id
1 'polypeptide(L)'
;MTHTRIASRDTHSKLIGYLLWLFGFLGAHRFYYGKPVTGTIWFFTLGLLGIGWLIDLFLIPSMDRQADLRFQAGPTNYSLAWLLLTFLGVFGIHRFYLGKWLTGLLYLLTFGLFGLGVLYDFWTLNDQISMRHARRGIFND
;
A
#
# COMPACT_ATOMS: atom_id res chain seq x y z
N MET A 1 24.78 -27.17 -11.47
CA MET A 1 23.62 -26.38 -11.94
C MET A 1 22.90 -25.87 -10.71
N THR A 2 23.31 -24.72 -10.19
CA THR A 2 22.74 -24.15 -8.95
C THR A 2 21.37 -23.62 -9.31
N HIS A 3 20.30 -24.28 -8.83
CA HIS A 3 18.97 -23.67 -8.83
C HIS A 3 19.02 -22.47 -7.91
N THR A 4 19.44 -21.32 -8.44
CA THR A 4 19.14 -20.03 -7.84
C THR A 4 17.63 -19.98 -7.76
N ARG A 5 17.05 -20.33 -6.60
CA ARG A 5 15.66 -19.99 -6.32
C ARG A 5 15.60 -18.51 -6.58
N ILE A 6 14.91 -18.11 -7.66
CA ILE A 6 14.43 -16.75 -7.80
C ILE A 6 13.49 -16.66 -6.60
N ALA A 7 14.01 -16.16 -5.47
CA ALA A 7 13.19 -15.85 -4.32
C ALA A 7 12.12 -14.93 -4.90
N SER A 8 10.86 -15.39 -4.90
CA SER A 8 9.72 -14.51 -5.08
C SER A 8 9.99 -13.34 -4.17
N ARG A 9 10.30 -12.18 -4.74
CA ARG A 9 10.56 -10.99 -3.94
C ARG A 9 9.20 -10.49 -3.52
N ASP A 10 8.68 -11.06 -2.44
CA ASP A 10 7.40 -10.69 -1.85
C ASP A 10 7.43 -9.18 -1.58
N THR A 11 6.57 -8.46 -2.28
CA THR A 11 6.49 -7.00 -2.20
C THR A 11 5.65 -6.57 -1.02
N HIS A 12 4.57 -7.31 -0.78
CA HIS A 12 3.59 -7.09 0.28
C HIS A 12 3.62 -8.27 1.25
N SER A 13 3.40 -8.01 2.53
CA SER A 13 3.28 -9.02 3.56
C SER A 13 1.81 -9.39 3.77
N LYS A 14 1.51 -10.69 3.63
CA LYS A 14 0.20 -11.28 3.98
C LYS A 14 -0.23 -10.95 5.41
N LEU A 15 0.70 -11.00 6.36
CA LEU A 15 0.41 -10.68 7.77
C LEU A 15 -0.10 -9.24 7.90
N ILE A 16 0.56 -8.29 7.24
CA ILE A 16 0.16 -6.88 7.25
C ILE A 16 -1.18 -6.72 6.51
N GLY A 17 -1.42 -7.47 5.43
CA GLY A 17 -2.73 -7.54 4.79
C GLY A 17 -3.86 -7.96 5.73
N TYR A 18 -3.65 -9.00 6.55
CA TYR A 18 -4.63 -9.42 7.57
C TYR A 18 -4.79 -8.42 8.71
N LEU A 19 -3.71 -7.75 9.14
CA LEU A 19 -3.80 -6.68 10.14
C LEU A 19 -4.60 -5.49 9.61
N LEU A 20 -4.33 -5.05 8.38
CA LEU A 20 -5.10 -4.00 7.71
C LEU A 20 -6.54 -4.41 7.42
N TRP A 21 -6.83 -5.70 7.30
CA TRP A 21 -8.19 -6.22 7.20
C TRP A 21 -8.95 -6.13 8.53
N LEU A 22 -8.29 -6.45 9.66
CA LEU A 22 -8.89 -6.37 11.00
C LEU A 22 -9.23 -4.93 11.40
N PHE A 23 -8.29 -4.00 11.17
CA PHE A 23 -8.45 -2.59 11.55
C PHE A 23 -9.05 -1.71 10.44
N GLY A 24 -9.15 -2.23 9.21
CA GLY A 24 -9.56 -1.48 8.03
C GLY A 24 -10.94 -1.85 7.52
N PHE A 25 -11.97 -1.66 8.37
CA PHE A 25 -13.39 -1.83 8.00
C PHE A 25 -13.80 -1.05 6.73
N LEU A 26 -13.01 -0.07 6.30
CA LEU A 26 -13.21 0.71 5.07
C LEU A 26 -12.40 0.22 3.85
N GLY A 27 -11.90 -1.02 3.82
CA GLY A 27 -11.24 -1.59 2.64
C GLY A 27 -9.75 -1.29 2.49
N ALA A 28 -9.06 -0.90 3.58
CA ALA A 28 -7.63 -0.55 3.57
C ALA A 28 -6.73 -1.64 2.95
N HIS A 29 -7.01 -2.90 3.25
CA HIS A 29 -6.28 -4.05 2.70
C HIS A 29 -6.41 -4.17 1.16
N ARG A 30 -7.49 -3.66 0.53
CA ARG A 30 -7.61 -3.65 -0.94
C ARG A 30 -6.73 -2.60 -1.57
N PHE A 31 -6.63 -1.43 -0.95
CA PHE A 31 -5.67 -0.41 -1.38
C PHE A 31 -4.24 -0.89 -1.19
N TYR A 32 -3.95 -1.56 -0.08
CA TYR A 32 -2.68 -2.21 0.21
C TYR A 32 -2.22 -3.09 -0.95
N TYR A 33 -3.07 -3.99 -1.43
CA TYR A 33 -2.76 -4.86 -2.58
C TYR A 33 -2.96 -4.20 -3.97
N GLY A 34 -3.05 -2.87 -4.04
CA GLY A 34 -3.08 -2.15 -5.32
C GLY A 34 -4.41 -2.23 -6.08
N LYS A 35 -5.53 -2.41 -5.37
CA LYS A 35 -6.88 -2.41 -5.95
C LYS A 35 -7.70 -1.17 -5.53
N PRO A 36 -7.31 0.05 -5.96
CA PRO A 36 -7.87 1.31 -5.46
C PRO A 36 -9.37 1.48 -5.76
N VAL A 37 -9.83 1.07 -6.94
CA VAL A 37 -11.24 1.13 -7.32
C VAL A 37 -12.10 0.27 -6.38
N THR A 38 -11.74 -1.00 -6.21
CA THR A 38 -12.49 -1.87 -5.28
C THR A 38 -12.32 -1.43 -3.83
N GLY A 39 -11.16 -0.92 -3.43
CA GLY A 39 -10.97 -0.34 -2.10
C GLY A 39 -11.93 0.82 -1.85
N THR A 40 -12.15 1.68 -2.85
CA THR A 40 -13.04 2.84 -2.74
C THR A 40 -14.51 2.41 -2.69
N ILE A 41 -14.90 1.40 -3.46
CA ILE A 41 -16.23 0.78 -3.35
C ILE A 41 -16.41 0.24 -1.92
N TRP A 42 -15.45 -0.51 -1.40
CA TRP A 42 -15.50 -1.04 -0.03
C TRP A 42 -15.58 0.07 1.02
N PHE A 43 -14.84 1.17 0.85
CA PHE A 43 -14.86 2.32 1.74
C PHE A 43 -16.27 2.92 1.86
N PHE A 44 -16.91 3.21 0.73
CA PHE A 44 -18.23 3.85 0.72
C PHE A 44 -19.39 2.91 1.06
N THR A 45 -19.19 1.60 0.93
CA THR A 45 -20.23 0.58 1.16
C THR A 45 -20.05 -0.18 2.48
N LEU A 46 -19.05 0.21 3.29
CA LEU A 46 -18.63 -0.51 4.49
C LEU A 46 -18.38 -2.00 4.22
N GLY A 47 -17.61 -2.26 3.15
CA GLY A 47 -17.31 -3.60 2.65
C GLY A 47 -18.51 -4.33 2.04
N LEU A 48 -19.48 -3.57 1.51
CA LEU A 48 -20.80 -4.00 1.02
C LEU A 48 -21.68 -4.66 2.09
N LEU A 49 -21.94 -3.94 3.18
CA LEU A 49 -22.78 -4.37 4.31
C LEU A 49 -22.16 -5.49 5.16
N GLY A 50 -20.83 -5.57 5.21
CA GLY A 50 -20.08 -6.51 6.07
C GLY A 50 -19.85 -7.92 5.50
N ILE A 51 -20.59 -8.32 4.45
CA ILE A 51 -20.38 -9.63 3.81
C ILE A 51 -19.06 -9.65 3.02
N GLY A 52 -18.78 -8.58 2.26
CA GLY A 52 -17.54 -8.47 1.50
C GLY A 52 -16.30 -8.52 2.40
N TRP A 53 -16.40 -7.96 3.62
CA TRP A 53 -15.35 -8.05 4.64
C TRP A 53 -15.05 -9.50 5.06
N LEU A 54 -16.06 -10.38 5.17
CA LEU A 54 -15.83 -11.81 5.45
C LEU A 54 -15.20 -12.53 4.25
N ILE A 55 -15.66 -12.23 3.04
CA ILE A 55 -15.13 -12.83 1.80
C ILE A 55 -13.66 -12.46 1.61
N ASP A 56 -13.26 -11.25 2.03
CA ASP A 56 -11.88 -10.77 1.92
C ASP A 56 -10.86 -11.67 2.63
N LEU A 57 -11.26 -12.38 3.70
CA LEU A 57 -10.41 -13.37 4.37
C LEU A 57 -9.82 -14.40 3.38
N PHE A 58 -10.63 -14.83 2.42
CA PHE A 58 -10.22 -15.80 1.40
C PHE A 58 -9.56 -15.13 0.19
N LEU A 59 -9.84 -13.86 -0.07
CA LEU A 59 -9.28 -13.13 -1.22
C LEU A 59 -7.86 -12.63 -0.97
N ILE A 60 -7.47 -12.34 0.28
CA ILE A 60 -6.15 -11.80 0.64
C ILE A 60 -5.00 -12.59 -0.01
N PRO A 61 -4.92 -13.93 0.09
CA PRO A 61 -3.84 -14.70 -0.56
C PRO A 61 -3.78 -14.52 -2.09
N SER A 62 -4.92 -14.32 -2.74
CA SER A 62 -4.97 -14.09 -4.19
C SER A 62 -4.56 -12.66 -4.55
N MET A 63 -4.90 -11.68 -3.72
CA MET A 63 -4.54 -10.27 -3.92
C MET A 63 -3.06 -10.04 -3.70
N ASP A 64 -2.48 -10.72 -2.72
CA ASP A 64 -1.06 -10.76 -2.43
C ASP A 64 -0.24 -11.25 -3.64
N ARG A 65 -0.58 -12.42 -4.19
CA ARG A 65 0.07 -12.92 -5.42
C ARG A 65 -0.07 -11.97 -6.61
N GLN A 66 -1.23 -11.31 -6.76
CA GLN A 66 -1.42 -10.33 -7.83
C GLN A 66 -0.54 -9.07 -7.61
N ALA A 67 -0.36 -8.65 -6.37
CA ALA A 67 0.49 -7.52 -6.02
C ALA A 67 1.96 -7.81 -6.33
N ASP A 68 2.45 -9.01 -6.01
CA ASP A 68 3.83 -9.42 -6.30
C ASP A 68 4.13 -9.49 -7.80
N LEU A 69 3.13 -9.80 -8.63
CA LEU A 69 3.27 -9.78 -10.09
C LEU A 69 3.24 -8.36 -10.66
N ARG A 70 2.55 -7.42 -9.99
CA ARG A 70 2.32 -6.07 -10.51
C ARG A 70 3.37 -5.06 -10.06
N PHE A 71 3.90 -5.22 -8.84
CA PHE A 71 4.78 -4.22 -8.23
C PHE A 71 6.22 -4.68 -8.20
N GLN A 72 7.14 -3.72 -8.40
CA GLN A 72 8.55 -4.04 -8.40
C GLN A 72 9.11 -4.01 -6.99
N ALA A 73 9.78 -5.10 -6.61
CA ALA A 73 10.51 -5.18 -5.36
C ALA A 73 11.73 -4.26 -5.35
N GLY A 74 12.10 -3.75 -4.18
CA GLY A 74 13.22 -2.84 -4.04
C GLY A 74 13.46 -2.43 -2.59
N PRO A 75 14.32 -1.42 -2.35
CA PRO A 75 14.78 -1.06 -1.01
C PRO A 75 13.70 -0.42 -0.13
N THR A 76 12.65 0.17 -0.71
CA THR A 76 11.54 0.73 0.07
C THR A 76 10.52 -0.36 0.36
N ASN A 77 10.19 -0.56 1.64
CA ASN A 77 9.24 -1.58 2.07
C ASN A 77 7.79 -1.08 1.91
N TYR A 78 7.00 -1.73 1.06
CA TYR A 78 5.59 -1.38 0.84
C TYR A 78 4.77 -1.51 2.12
N SER A 79 4.95 -2.59 2.87
CA SER A 79 4.24 -2.86 4.12
C SER A 79 4.46 -1.77 5.17
N LEU A 80 5.71 -1.34 5.34
CA LEU A 80 6.02 -0.25 6.27
C LEU A 80 5.46 1.09 5.79
N ALA A 81 5.58 1.40 4.48
CA ALA A 81 5.00 2.61 3.92
C ALA A 81 3.48 2.68 4.14
N TRP A 82 2.79 1.55 3.98
CA TRP A 82 1.36 1.42 4.22
C TRP A 82 0.97 1.51 5.69
N LEU A 83 1.76 0.92 6.59
CA LEU A 83 1.56 1.06 8.03
C LEU A 83 1.66 2.53 8.45
N LEU A 84 2.69 3.23 7.96
CA LEU A 84 2.88 4.65 8.20
C LEU A 84 1.74 5.49 7.60
N LEU A 85 1.27 5.18 6.40
CA LEU A 85 0.13 5.87 5.78
C LEU A 85 -1.16 5.66 6.59
N THR A 86 -1.42 4.43 7.03
CA THR A 86 -2.67 4.08 7.72
C THR A 86 -2.77 4.75 9.08
N PHE A 87 -1.69 4.73 9.87
CA PHE A 87 -1.72 5.23 11.25
C PHE A 87 -1.19 6.66 11.42
N LEU A 88 -0.25 7.09 10.57
CA LEU A 88 0.42 8.39 10.67
C LEU A 88 0.29 9.22 9.38
N GLY A 89 -0.61 8.84 8.47
CA GLY A 89 -0.75 9.47 7.15
C GLY A 89 -1.19 10.94 7.22
N VAL A 90 -2.05 11.29 8.18
CA VAL A 90 -2.48 12.68 8.44
C VAL A 90 -1.31 13.59 8.81
N PHE A 91 -0.25 13.04 9.40
CA PHE A 91 0.98 13.78 9.73
C PHE A 91 2.01 13.73 8.59
N GLY A 92 1.76 12.98 7.51
CA GLY A 92 2.66 12.86 6.37
C GLY A 92 3.91 12.02 6.61
N ILE A 93 3.96 11.19 7.65
CA ILE A 93 5.17 10.44 8.01
C ILE A 93 5.61 9.46 6.92
N HIS A 94 4.66 8.84 6.22
CA HIS A 94 4.94 8.00 5.06
C HIS A 94 5.67 8.77 3.95
N ARG A 95 5.40 10.08 3.76
CA ARG A 95 6.10 10.90 2.76
C ARG A 95 7.55 11.14 3.13
N PHE A 96 7.85 11.36 4.41
CA PHE A 96 9.22 11.43 4.90
C PHE A 96 9.96 10.10 4.71
N TYR A 97 9.31 8.96 4.97
CA TYR A 97 9.86 7.64 4.69
C TYR A 97 10.18 7.44 3.20
N LEU A 98 9.37 8.01 2.31
CA LEU A 98 9.65 8.05 0.87
C LEU A 98 10.69 9.13 0.49
N GLY A 99 11.25 9.89 1.42
CA GLY A 99 12.19 10.98 1.15
C GLY A 99 11.56 12.21 0.49
N LYS A 100 10.23 12.32 0.48
CA LYS A 100 9.48 13.47 -0.06
C LYS A 100 9.31 14.57 0.99
N TRP A 101 10.43 15.09 1.50
CA TRP A 101 10.50 16.00 2.64
C TRP A 101 9.57 17.21 2.53
N LEU A 102 9.55 17.90 1.38
CA LEU A 102 8.70 19.08 1.18
C LEU A 102 7.21 18.74 1.33
N THR A 103 6.73 17.70 0.64
CA THR A 103 5.32 17.28 0.74
C THR A 103 4.98 16.65 2.09
N GLY A 104 5.96 16.05 2.78
CA GLY A 104 5.79 15.57 4.16
C GLY A 104 5.60 16.73 5.13
N LEU A 105 6.40 17.79 5.02
CA LEU A 105 6.24 19.00 5.84
C LEU A 105 4.91 19.69 5.57
N LEU A 106 4.52 19.78 4.29
CA LEU A 106 3.20 20.27 3.90
C LEU A 106 2.09 19.47 4.59
N TYR A 107 2.16 18.14 4.56
CA TYR A 107 1.17 17.29 5.24
C TYR A 107 1.17 17.54 6.74
N LEU A 108 2.33 17.63 7.38
CA LEU A 108 2.43 17.88 8.82
C LEU A 108 1.76 19.21 9.23
N LEU A 109 1.95 20.27 8.45
CA LEU A 109 1.38 21.60 8.72
C LEU A 109 -0.11 21.72 8.37
N THR A 110 -0.63 20.85 7.50
CA THR A 110 -2.00 20.93 6.95
C THR A 110 -2.86 19.73 7.32
N PHE A 111 -2.35 18.85 8.19
CA PHE A 111 -2.94 17.56 8.53
C PHE A 111 -3.28 16.72 7.28
N GLY A 112 -2.30 16.57 6.38
CA GLY A 112 -2.42 15.75 5.18
C GLY A 112 -3.19 16.42 4.03
N LEU A 113 -3.19 17.75 4.03
CA LEU A 113 -4.08 18.65 3.28
C LEU A 113 -5.54 18.24 3.42
N PHE A 114 -6.07 18.53 4.63
CA PHE A 114 -7.46 18.30 5.04
C PHE A 114 -7.96 16.87 4.78
N GLY A 115 -7.06 15.88 4.84
CA GLY A 115 -7.34 14.47 4.57
C GLY A 115 -7.41 14.07 3.09
N LEU A 116 -7.63 15.00 2.16
CA LEU A 116 -7.70 14.68 0.71
C LEU A 116 -6.37 14.14 0.18
N GLY A 117 -5.25 14.66 0.69
CA GLY A 117 -3.95 14.15 0.34
C GLY A 117 -3.75 12.69 0.77
N VAL A 118 -4.26 12.32 1.94
CA VAL A 118 -4.23 10.94 2.43
C VAL A 118 -5.01 10.02 1.50
N LEU A 119 -6.21 10.43 1.05
CA LEU A 119 -7.01 9.67 0.08
C LEU A 119 -6.28 9.49 -1.27
N TYR A 120 -5.60 10.53 -1.75
CA TYR A 120 -4.76 10.45 -2.94
C TYR A 120 -3.61 9.45 -2.78
N ASP A 121 -2.96 9.43 -1.61
CA ASP A 121 -1.88 8.48 -1.34
C ASP A 121 -2.40 7.05 -1.21
N PHE A 122 -3.61 6.83 -0.64
CA PHE A 122 -4.26 5.50 -0.65
C PHE A 122 -4.37 4.92 -2.08
N TRP A 123 -4.60 5.76 -3.07
CA TRP A 123 -4.71 5.32 -4.47
C TRP A 123 -3.37 5.07 -5.15
N THR A 124 -2.37 5.89 -4.83
CA THR A 124 -1.19 6.03 -5.69
C THR A 124 0.11 5.50 -5.06
N LEU A 125 0.13 5.22 -3.75
CA LEU A 125 1.35 4.86 -3.01
C LEU A 125 2.10 3.67 -3.64
N ASN A 126 1.39 2.61 -4.01
CA ASN A 126 2.01 1.41 -4.60
C ASN A 126 2.70 1.71 -5.92
N ASP A 127 2.02 2.41 -6.82
CA ASP A 127 2.59 2.79 -8.11
C ASP A 127 3.78 3.75 -7.92
N GLN A 128 3.70 4.69 -6.98
CA GLN A 128 4.82 5.59 -6.66
C GLN A 128 6.08 4.83 -6.20
N ILE A 129 5.93 3.83 -5.32
CA ILE A 129 7.05 3.01 -4.84
C ILE A 129 7.60 2.14 -5.99
N SER A 130 6.73 1.48 -6.74
CA SER A 130 7.11 0.62 -7.87
C SER A 130 7.88 1.39 -8.94
N MET A 131 7.38 2.57 -9.33
CA MET A 131 8.08 3.45 -10.28
C MET A 131 9.45 3.91 -9.77
N ARG A 132 9.60 4.15 -8.46
CA ARG A 132 10.89 4.51 -7.87
C ARG A 132 11.89 3.36 -7.93
N HIS A 133 11.42 2.14 -7.68
CA HIS A 133 12.24 0.94 -7.81
C HIS A 133 12.64 0.68 -9.26
N ALA A 134 11.71 0.82 -10.21
CA ALA A 134 11.97 0.73 -11.64
C ALA A 134 13.06 1.71 -12.08
N ARG A 135 12.91 2.97 -11.69
CA ARG A 135 13.88 4.02 -12.01
C ARG A 135 15.26 3.69 -11.45
N ARG A 136 15.35 3.22 -10.21
CA ARG A 136 16.64 2.85 -9.59
C ARG A 136 17.30 1.65 -10.25
N GLY A 137 16.51 0.65 -10.68
CA GLY A 137 17.04 -0.51 -11.41
C GLY A 137 17.78 -0.09 -12.67
N ILE A 138 17.18 0.80 -13.47
CA ILE A 138 17.75 1.30 -14.73
C ILE A 138 19.11 2.01 -14.54
N PHE A 139 19.34 2.69 -13.42
CA PHE A 139 20.57 3.47 -13.18
C PHE A 139 21.69 2.68 -12.48
N ASN A 140 21.40 1.48 -11.97
CA ASN A 140 22.36 0.65 -11.25
C ASN A 140 22.88 -0.54 -12.09
N ASP A 141 22.38 -0.70 -13.31
CA ASP A 141 22.87 -1.64 -14.34
C ASP A 141 23.88 -0.94 -15.27
#